data_AF-A0A7W2UT03-F1
#
_entry.id   AF-A0A7W2UT03-F1
#
_cell.length_a   1.000
_cell.length_b   1.000
_cell.length_c   1.000
_cell.angle_alpha   90.00
_cell.angle_beta   90.00
_cell.angle_gamma   90.00
#
_symmetry.space_group_name_H-M   'P 1'
#
loop_
_entity.id
_entity.type
_entity.pdbx_description
1 polymer ?
#
loop_
_entity_poly.entity_id
_entity_poly.type
_entity_poly.pdbx_seq_one_letter_code
_entity_poly.pdbx_strand_id
1 'polypeptide(L)'
;MPITDGEMTTTPPVCDGCAVEAWGRPSAWRECVAVLVEKATALGVAGVVYSPETLTPVPGEHGERFTLVAYGDPRLRWTLACREVVALHGCTAVDLEDLRERTAA
;
A
#
# COMPACT_ATOMS: atom_id res chain seq x y z
N MET A 1 -14.07 5.33 4.46
CA MET A 1 -13.38 5.94 5.62
C MET A 1 -12.11 6.59 5.11
N PRO A 2 -11.71 7.76 5.64
CA PRO A 2 -10.42 8.35 5.28
C PRO A 2 -9.27 7.48 5.82
N ILE A 3 -8.15 7.48 5.11
CA ILE A 3 -6.90 6.87 5.55
C ILE A 3 -6.43 7.60 6.82
N THR A 4 -5.95 6.84 7.80
CA THR A 4 -5.46 7.36 9.08
C THR A 4 -3.94 7.30 9.21
N ASP A 5 -3.37 8.12 10.09
CA ASP A 5 -1.95 8.05 10.40
C ASP A 5 -1.58 6.72 11.05
N GLY A 6 -0.50 6.10 10.59
CA GLY A 6 -0.06 4.76 10.99
C GLY A 6 -0.78 3.62 10.29
N GLU A 7 -1.72 3.90 9.39
CA GLU A 7 -2.43 2.87 8.64
C GLU A 7 -1.46 2.10 7.73
N MET A 8 -1.62 0.77 7.72
CA MET A 8 -0.83 -0.13 6.88
C MET A 8 -1.53 -0.37 5.56
N THR A 9 -0.78 -0.28 4.47
CA THR A 9 -1.28 -0.54 3.12
C THR A 9 -0.29 -1.34 2.29
N THR A 10 -0.81 -2.09 1.32
CA THR A 10 -0.01 -2.73 0.25
C THR A 10 -0.02 -1.94 -1.05
N THR A 11 -0.67 -0.78 -1.04
CA THR A 11 -0.75 0.17 -2.15
C THR A 11 0.07 1.39 -1.75
N PRO A 12 1.35 1.49 -2.20
CA PRO A 12 2.20 2.61 -1.82
C PRO A 12 1.65 3.94 -2.36
N PRO A 13 1.98 5.08 -1.71
CA PRO A 13 1.62 6.38 -2.22
C PRO A 13 2.29 6.62 -3.59
N VAL A 14 1.61 7.39 -4.43
CA VAL A 14 2.10 7.76 -5.76
C VAL A 14 2.52 9.24 -5.76
N CYS A 15 3.32 9.65 -6.74
CA CYS A 15 3.67 11.06 -6.90
C CYS A 15 2.46 11.90 -7.36
N ASP A 16 2.57 13.22 -7.19
CA ASP A 16 1.50 14.17 -7.53
C ASP A 16 0.97 13.98 -8.96
N GLY A 17 1.86 13.81 -9.95
CA GLY A 17 1.46 13.59 -11.35
C GLY A 17 0.70 12.27 -11.56
N CYS A 18 1.15 11.17 -10.95
CA CYS A 18 0.47 9.88 -11.03
C CYS A 18 -0.90 9.89 -10.33
N ALA A 19 -1.06 10.70 -9.27
CA ALA A 19 -2.34 10.87 -8.59
C ALA A 19 -3.37 11.54 -9.52
N VAL A 20 -2.96 12.58 -10.26
CA VAL A 20 -3.81 13.26 -11.26
C VAL A 20 -4.20 12.31 -12.39
N GLU A 21 -3.27 11.51 -12.91
CA GLU A 21 -3.57 10.52 -13.94
C GLU A 21 -4.56 9.45 -13.48
N ALA A 22 -4.46 9.02 -12.22
CA ALA A 22 -5.39 8.04 -11.64
C ALA A 22 -6.81 8.61 -11.54
N TRP A 23 -6.96 9.90 -11.24
CA TRP A 23 -8.24 10.60 -11.17
C TRP A 23 -8.94 10.72 -12.53
N GLY A 24 -8.18 10.90 -13.61
CA GLY A 24 -8.71 11.01 -14.97
C GLY A 24 -9.46 9.76 -15.47
N ARG A 25 -9.48 8.66 -14.70
CA ARG A 25 -10.15 7.41 -15.05
C ARG A 25 -11.63 7.43 -14.61
N PRO A 26 -12.59 6.99 -15.46
CA PRO A 26 -14.03 7.07 -15.19
C PRO A 26 -14.50 6.42 -13.88
N SER A 27 -13.73 5.48 -13.32
CA SER A 27 -14.04 4.78 -12.07
C SER A 27 -13.75 5.57 -10.80
N ALA A 28 -12.99 6.67 -10.87
CA ALA A 28 -12.61 7.50 -9.73
C ALA A 28 -13.62 8.62 -9.41
N TRP A 29 -14.66 8.77 -10.23
CA TRP A 29 -15.46 10.00 -10.33
C TRP A 29 -16.57 10.13 -9.28
N ARG A 30 -16.66 9.20 -8.33
CA ARG A 30 -17.64 9.29 -7.24
C ARG A 30 -16.95 8.97 -5.92
N GLU A 31 -16.81 10.01 -5.08
CA GLU A 31 -16.51 9.92 -3.65
C GLU A 31 -15.08 9.51 -3.26
N CYS A 32 -14.08 9.84 -4.09
CA CYS A 32 -12.68 9.64 -3.73
C CYS A 32 -12.09 10.92 -3.12
N VAL A 33 -11.29 10.75 -2.06
CA VAL A 33 -10.50 11.80 -1.40
C VAL A 33 -9.03 11.47 -1.60
N ALA A 34 -8.22 12.45 -2.00
CA ALA A 34 -6.77 12.28 -2.02
C ALA A 34 -6.18 12.57 -0.65
N VAL A 35 -5.12 11.83 -0.33
CA VAL A 35 -4.36 12.00 0.91
C VAL A 35 -2.91 12.22 0.53
N LEU A 36 -2.38 13.37 0.91
CA LEU A 36 -0.96 13.64 0.88
C LEU A 36 -0.30 12.90 2.04
N VAL A 37 0.74 12.12 1.75
CA VAL A 37 1.50 11.36 2.73
C VAL A 37 2.91 11.93 2.79
N GLU A 38 3.35 12.37 3.97
CA GLU A 38 4.71 12.90 4.16
C GLU A 38 5.76 11.80 4.20
N LYS A 39 5.42 10.64 4.77
CA LYS A 39 6.35 9.52 4.91
C LYS A 39 5.65 8.17 4.80
N ALA A 40 6.16 7.32 3.91
CA ALA A 40 5.84 5.90 3.88
C ALA A 40 7.02 5.10 4.47
N THR A 41 6.77 4.36 5.55
CA THR A 41 7.78 3.52 6.20
C THR A 41 7.54 2.07 5.83
N ALA A 42 8.51 1.41 5.19
CA ALA A 42 8.41 -0.01 4.87
C ALA A 42 8.45 -0.85 6.15
N LEU A 43 7.47 -1.74 6.29
CA LEU A 43 7.30 -2.63 7.45
C LEU A 43 7.53 -4.09 7.11
N GLY A 44 7.36 -4.48 5.85
CA GLY A 44 7.44 -5.87 5.43
C GLY A 44 6.89 -6.09 4.03
N VAL A 45 6.43 -7.31 3.77
CA VAL A 45 5.86 -7.71 2.48
C VAL A 45 4.56 -8.47 2.65
N ALA A 46 3.66 -8.34 1.69
CA ALA A 46 2.55 -9.26 1.48
C ALA A 46 2.99 -10.31 0.46
N GLY A 47 2.88 -11.59 0.81
CA GLY A 47 3.34 -12.67 -0.07
C GLY A 47 2.78 -14.04 0.29
N VAL A 48 3.23 -15.04 -0.48
CA VAL A 48 2.92 -16.46 -0.20
C VAL A 48 4.05 -17.04 0.65
N VAL A 49 3.72 -17.51 1.84
CA VAL A 49 4.68 -18.17 2.73
C VAL A 49 4.74 -19.65 2.38
N TYR A 50 5.94 -20.20 2.25
CA TYR A 50 6.16 -21.61 2.02
C TYR A 50 6.67 -22.29 3.29
N SER A 51 6.24 -23.53 3.54
CA SER A 51 6.81 -24.35 4.59
C SER A 51 8.23 -24.78 4.20
N PRO A 52 9.25 -24.62 5.07
CA PRO A 52 10.61 -25.07 4.81
C PRO A 52 10.73 -26.60 4.67
N GLU A 53 9.81 -27.35 5.29
CA GLU A 53 9.87 -28.81 5.36
C GLU A 53 9.22 -29.46 4.14
N THR A 54 8.08 -28.93 3.71
CA THR A 54 7.25 -29.54 2.66
C THR A 54 7.34 -28.80 1.33
N LEU A 55 7.89 -27.58 1.32
CA LEU A 55 7.90 -26.66 0.18
C LEU A 55 6.50 -26.37 -0.39
N THR A 56 5.46 -26.57 0.43
CA THR A 56 4.08 -26.26 0.06
C THR A 56 3.68 -24.88 0.59
N PRO A 57 2.79 -24.16 -0.11
CA PRO A 57 2.22 -22.91 0.41
C PRO A 57 1.52 -23.13 1.75
N VAL A 58 1.79 -22.26 2.71
CA VAL A 58 1.06 -22.15 3.96
C VAL A 58 -0.17 -21.27 3.69
N PRO A 59 -1.40 -21.72 4.05
CA PRO A 59 -2.59 -20.90 3.91
C PRO A 59 -2.44 -19.56 4.62
N GLY A 60 -2.85 -18.48 3.97
CA GLY A 60 -2.86 -17.16 4.57
C GLY A 60 -3.86 -17.05 5.72
N GLU A 61 -3.62 -16.09 6.62
CA GLU A 61 -4.54 -15.81 7.72
C GLU A 61 -5.92 -15.40 7.18
N HIS A 62 -6.99 -15.87 7.82
CA HIS A 62 -8.38 -15.53 7.45
C HIS A 62 -8.78 -15.82 5.99
N GLY A 63 -8.06 -16.72 5.30
CA GLY A 63 -8.32 -17.04 3.90
C GLY A 63 -7.80 -15.99 2.91
N GLU A 64 -7.01 -15.02 3.39
CA GLU A 64 -6.33 -14.05 2.55
C GLU A 64 -5.37 -14.75 1.58
N ARG A 65 -5.30 -14.22 0.35
CA ARG A 65 -4.39 -14.75 -0.68
C ARG A 65 -2.91 -14.58 -0.29
N PHE A 66 -2.61 -13.51 0.43
CA PHE A 66 -1.25 -13.16 0.85
C PHE A 66 -1.19 -12.99 2.36
N THR A 67 -0.10 -13.47 2.96
CA THR A 67 0.23 -13.22 4.37
C THR A 67 1.08 -11.96 4.46
N LEU A 68 0.79 -11.09 5.43
CA LEU A 68 1.64 -9.96 5.77
C LEU A 68 2.80 -10.46 6.65
N VAL A 69 4.03 -10.25 6.19
CA VAL A 69 5.25 -10.71 6.86
C VAL A 69 6.15 -9.52 7.12
N ALA A 70 6.33 -9.19 8.40
CA ALA A 70 7.16 -8.06 8.83
C ALA A 70 8.65 -8.32 8.53
N TYR A 71 9.41 -7.26 8.30
CA TYR A 71 10.86 -7.36 8.30
C TYR A 71 11.37 -7.80 9.68
N GLY A 72 12.30 -8.76 9.68
CA GLY A 72 12.77 -9.44 10.90
C GLY A 72 11.98 -10.69 11.27
N ASP A 73 10.82 -10.94 10.66
CA ASP A 73 10.10 -12.20 10.84
C ASP A 73 10.91 -13.37 10.20
N PRO A 74 11.19 -14.47 10.94
CA PRO A 74 11.91 -15.63 10.40
C PRO A 74 11.28 -16.23 9.14
N ARG A 75 9.96 -16.08 8.95
CA ARG A 75 9.19 -16.55 7.78
C ARG A 75 9.57 -15.82 6.50
N LEU A 76 10.16 -14.62 6.59
CA LEU A 76 10.54 -13.81 5.44
C LEU A 76 11.45 -14.58 4.46
N ARG A 77 12.35 -15.42 4.99
CA ARG A 77 13.26 -16.28 4.19
C ARG A 77 12.54 -17.29 3.30
N TRP A 78 11.30 -17.60 3.62
CA TRP A 78 10.46 -18.57 2.92
C TRP A 78 9.24 -17.91 2.28
N THR A 79 9.26 -16.59 2.12
CA THR A 79 8.14 -15.84 1.58
C THR A 79 8.44 -15.42 0.15
N LEU A 80 7.58 -15.82 -0.79
CA LEU A 80 7.56 -15.23 -2.13
C LEU A 80 6.83 -13.89 -2.06
N ALA A 81 7.60 -12.81 -1.95
CA ALA A 81 7.08 -11.45 -1.85
C ALA A 81 6.34 -11.04 -3.14
N CYS A 82 5.19 -10.39 -2.97
CA CYS A 82 4.36 -9.88 -4.07
C CYS A 82 4.14 -8.37 -3.99
N ARG A 83 3.97 -7.81 -2.78
CA ARG A 83 3.81 -6.37 -2.54
C ARG A 83 4.57 -5.95 -1.29
N GLU A 84 5.04 -4.72 -1.25
CA GLU A 84 5.55 -4.12 -0.03
C GLU A 84 4.38 -3.72 0.88
N VAL A 85 4.58 -3.83 2.20
CA VAL A 85 3.67 -3.32 3.21
C VAL A 85 4.32 -2.09 3.82
N VAL A 86 3.63 -0.96 3.74
CA VAL A 86 4.10 0.33 4.30
C VAL A 86 3.11 0.84 5.33
N ALA A 87 3.61 1.54 6.34
CA ALA A 87 2.82 2.43 7.18
C ALA A 87 2.92 3.86 6.68
N LEU A 88 1.78 4.55 6.62
CA LEU A 88 1.68 5.94 6.17
C LEU A 88 1.72 6.90 7.37
N HIS A 89 2.51 7.96 7.27
CA HIS A 89 2.62 9.00 8.30
C HIS A 89 2.55 10.40 7.69
N GLY A 90 2.01 11.35 8.46
CA GLY A 90 1.74 12.70 8.02
C GLY A 90 0.59 12.76 7.01
N CYS A 91 -0.46 11.96 7.22
CA CYS A 91 -1.60 11.86 6.30
C CYS A 91 -2.49 13.11 6.38
N THR A 92 -2.52 13.90 5.29
CA THR A 92 -3.38 15.10 5.17
C THR A 92 -4.31 14.95 3.98
N ALA A 93 -5.62 15.10 4.20
CA ALA A 93 -6.59 15.12 3.10
C ALA A 93 -6.36 16.37 2.23
N VAL A 94 -6.34 16.19 0.91
CA VAL A 94 -6.12 17.27 -0.08
C VAL A 94 -7.16 17.17 -1.20
N ASP A 95 -7.47 18.32 -1.79
CA ASP A 95 -8.20 18.35 -3.06
C ASP A 95 -7.22 18.00 -4.19
N LEU A 96 -7.70 17.20 -5.16
CA LEU A 96 -6.89 16.83 -6.32
C LEU A 96 -6.76 17.98 -7.32
N GLU A 97 -7.67 18.94 -7.32
CA GLU A 97 -7.52 20.13 -8.16
C GLU A 97 -6.32 20.97 -7.69
N ASP A 98 -6.14 21.13 -6.37
CA ASP A 98 -4.95 21.80 -5.78
C ASP A 98 -3.65 21.06 -6.18
N LEU A 99 -3.70 19.73 -6.24
CA LEU A 99 -2.56 18.91 -6.65
C LEU A 99 -2.23 19.10 -8.15
N ARG A 100 -3.26 19.23 -8.99
CA ARG A 100 -3.12 19.46 -10.43
C ARG A 100 -2.44 20.79 -10.71
N GLU A 101 -2.81 21.85 -9.99
CA GLU A 101 -2.17 23.17 -10.11
C GLU A 101 -0.67 23.11 -9.79
N ARG A 102 -0.27 22.34 -8.75
CA ARG A 102 1.13 22.14 -8.37
C ARG A 102 1.96 21.39 -9.42
N THR A 103 1.36 20.44 -10.14
CA THR A 103 2.06 19.68 -11.19
C THR A 103 2.21 20.43 -12.52
N ALA A 104 1.47 21.54 -12.71
CA ALA A 104 1.49 22.34 -13.92
C ALA A 104 2.51 23.50 -13.89
N ALA A 105 3.13 23.76 -12.72
CA ALA A 105 4.16 24.77 -12.48
C ALA A 105 5.58 24.20 -12.60
#